data_AF-W9QFG4-F1
#
_entry.id   AF-W9QFG4-F1
#
_cell.length_a   1.000
_cell.length_b   1.000
_cell.length_c   1.000
_cell.angle_alpha   90.00
_cell.angle_beta   90.00
_cell.angle_gamma   90.00
#
_symmetry.space_group_name_H-M   'P 1'
#
loop_
_entity.id
_entity.type
_entity.pdbx_description
1 polymer ?
#
loop_
_entity_poly.entity_id
_entity_poly.type
_entity_poly.pdbx_seq_one_letter_code
_entity_poly.pdbx_strand_id
1 'polypeptide(L)'
;MNSSCLRFARVSWQLLLAPWRFLFSFVPPYTIAHGWIAFISSLIFISGIAHIVTKITDLISCVTGINPYVIAFTALASGTSWPDLVASKIAAERQITADSAIANITCSNSVNIYVGIGVPWLINTAYNFFVYREPLRIENAEGLSFSLLVFFSTSVGCIAVLVYRRLTLGAELGGPKLWAWVTSAYFMLLWIIFVVLSSLRVSGII
;
A
#
# COMPACT_ATOMS: atom_id res chain seq x y z
N MET A 1 -4.48 -6.36 35.93
CA MET A 1 -5.06 -6.79 34.65
C MET A 1 -5.16 -8.32 34.68
N ASN A 2 -6.37 -8.87 34.59
CA ASN A 2 -6.71 -10.22 35.04
C ASN A 2 -6.15 -11.32 34.11
N SER A 3 -5.52 -12.36 34.68
CA SER A 3 -4.87 -13.45 33.91
C SER A 3 -5.82 -14.17 32.95
N SER A 4 -7.11 -14.28 33.31
CA SER A 4 -8.16 -14.86 32.46
C SER A 4 -8.46 -14.02 31.21
N CYS A 5 -8.44 -12.69 31.31
CA CYS A 5 -8.66 -11.79 30.17
C CYS A 5 -7.48 -11.85 29.18
N LEU A 6 -6.24 -11.91 29.69
CA LEU A 6 -5.05 -12.13 28.87
C LEU A 6 -5.04 -13.50 28.19
N ARG A 7 -5.53 -14.55 28.87
CA ARG A 7 -5.65 -15.90 28.31
C ARG A 7 -6.70 -15.96 27.22
N PHE A 8 -7.87 -15.36 27.45
CA PHE A 8 -8.94 -15.24 26.46
C PHE A 8 -8.45 -14.47 25.22
N ALA A 9 -7.86 -13.29 25.41
CA ALA A 9 -7.30 -12.49 24.31
C ALA A 9 -6.24 -13.26 23.51
N ARG A 10 -5.36 -14.02 24.19
CA ARG A 10 -4.35 -14.86 23.52
C ARG A 10 -5.01 -15.97 22.70
N VAL A 11 -6.03 -16.66 23.23
CA VAL A 11 -6.73 -17.73 22.52
C VAL A 11 -7.48 -17.18 21.31
N SER A 12 -8.21 -16.08 21.46
CA SER A 12 -8.89 -15.39 20.36
C SER A 12 -7.91 -14.97 19.26
N TRP A 13 -6.74 -14.43 19.63
CA TRP A 13 -5.69 -14.07 18.69
C TRP A 13 -5.15 -15.28 17.91
N GLN A 14 -4.92 -16.40 18.59
CA GLN A 14 -4.46 -17.63 17.93
C GLN A 14 -5.52 -18.19 16.96
N LEU A 15 -6.80 -18.11 17.30
CA LEU A 15 -7.90 -18.54 16.42
C LEU A 15 -8.01 -17.66 15.17
N LEU A 16 -7.86 -16.35 15.31
CA LEU A 16 -7.86 -15.42 14.16
C LEU A 16 -6.67 -15.66 13.22
N LEU A 17 -5.51 -16.03 13.76
CA LEU A 17 -4.32 -16.33 12.96
C LEU A 17 -4.27 -17.77 12.44
N ALA A 18 -5.01 -18.71 13.04
CA ALA A 18 -5.00 -20.12 12.67
C ALA A 18 -5.21 -20.40 11.17
N PRO A 19 -6.23 -19.83 10.50
CA PRO A 19 -6.43 -20.07 9.07
C PRO A 19 -5.26 -19.53 8.23
N TRP A 20 -4.70 -18.38 8.60
CA TRP A 20 -3.53 -17.82 7.92
C TRP A 20 -2.28 -18.65 8.13
N ARG A 21 -2.03 -19.14 9.35
CA ARG A 21 -0.91 -20.03 9.65
C ARG A 21 -1.01 -21.35 8.90
N PHE A 22 -2.21 -21.89 8.76
CA PHE A 22 -2.46 -23.09 7.98
C PHE A 22 -2.21 -22.84 6.48
N LEU A 23 -2.74 -21.74 5.93
CA LEU A 23 -2.54 -21.38 4.53
C LEU A 23 -1.05 -21.19 4.19
N PHE A 24 -0.31 -20.49 5.04
CA PHE A 24 1.12 -20.26 4.84
C PHE A 24 2.01 -21.46 5.24
N SER A 25 1.45 -22.50 5.86
CA SER A 25 2.19 -23.75 6.12
C SER A 25 2.57 -24.49 4.83
N PHE A 26 1.91 -24.19 3.72
CA PHE A 26 2.21 -24.74 2.40
C PHE A 26 3.38 -24.03 1.70
N VAL A 27 3.88 -22.92 2.25
CA VAL A 27 5.09 -22.25 1.75
C VAL A 27 6.30 -23.09 2.19
N PRO A 28 7.11 -23.62 1.25
CA PRO A 28 8.28 -24.42 1.56
C PRO A 28 9.34 -23.59 2.31
N PRO A 29 10.21 -24.26 3.09
CA PRO A 29 11.24 -23.56 3.86
C PRO A 29 12.28 -22.91 2.94
N TYR A 30 12.81 -21.76 3.38
CA TYR A 30 13.80 -20.96 2.65
C TYR A 30 15.15 -21.67 2.45
N THR A 31 15.38 -22.79 3.14
CA THR A 31 16.61 -23.59 3.02
C THR A 31 16.70 -24.35 1.69
N ILE A 32 15.57 -24.55 1.00
CA ILE A 32 15.53 -25.26 -0.29
C ILE A 32 15.79 -24.27 -1.43
N ALA A 33 16.71 -24.63 -2.34
CA ALA A 33 17.01 -23.88 -3.57
C ALA A 33 17.26 -22.38 -3.33
N HIS A 34 18.05 -22.04 -2.31
CA HIS A 34 18.38 -20.65 -1.92
C HIS A 34 17.15 -19.75 -1.70
N GLY A 35 16.00 -20.34 -1.33
CA GLY A 35 14.77 -19.61 -1.04
C GLY A 35 13.94 -19.22 -2.26
N TRP A 36 14.36 -19.56 -3.49
CA TRP A 36 13.61 -19.23 -4.70
C TRP A 36 12.22 -19.88 -4.74
N ILE A 37 12.11 -21.13 -4.30
CA ILE A 37 10.82 -21.84 -4.28
C ILE A 37 9.88 -21.21 -3.25
N ALA A 38 10.41 -20.85 -2.07
CA ALA A 38 9.66 -20.13 -1.04
C ALA A 38 9.16 -18.78 -1.59
N PHE A 39 10.01 -18.05 -2.31
CA PHE A 39 9.66 -16.78 -2.94
C PHE A 39 8.52 -16.94 -3.97
N ILE A 40 8.68 -17.81 -4.97
CA ILE A 40 7.65 -18.02 -6.01
C ILE A 40 6.33 -18.51 -5.41
N SER A 41 6.38 -19.45 -4.46
CA SER A 41 5.16 -19.92 -3.79
C SER A 41 4.45 -18.78 -3.05
N SER A 42 5.19 -17.91 -2.37
CA SER A 42 4.62 -16.77 -1.65
C SER A 42 3.95 -15.76 -2.59
N LEU A 43 4.52 -15.54 -3.79
CA LEU A 43 3.92 -14.70 -4.82
C LEU A 43 2.58 -15.27 -5.31
N ILE A 44 2.50 -16.59 -5.51
CA ILE A 44 1.25 -17.26 -5.91
C ILE A 44 0.18 -17.10 -4.81
N PHE A 45 0.55 -17.32 -3.54
CA PHE A 45 -0.38 -17.15 -2.42
C PHE A 45 -0.88 -15.70 -2.30
N ILE A 46 0.01 -14.72 -2.36
CA ILE A 46 -0.35 -13.30 -2.29
C ILE A 46 -1.25 -12.92 -3.47
N SER A 47 -0.95 -13.41 -4.68
CA SER A 47 -1.79 -13.20 -5.87
C SER A 47 -3.19 -13.80 -5.69
N GLY A 48 -3.31 -14.99 -5.11
CA GLY A 48 -4.59 -15.62 -4.82
C GLY A 48 -5.41 -14.85 -3.80
N ILE A 49 -4.77 -14.41 -2.71
CA ILE A 49 -5.42 -13.58 -1.68
C ILE A 49 -5.87 -12.24 -2.29
N ALA A 50 -5.02 -11.59 -3.09
CA ALA A 50 -5.35 -10.34 -3.76
C ALA A 50 -6.59 -10.48 -4.64
N HIS A 51 -6.70 -11.58 -5.42
CA HIS A 51 -7.87 -11.85 -6.24
C HIS A 51 -9.16 -12.01 -5.41
N ILE A 52 -9.09 -12.72 -4.27
CA ILE A 52 -10.24 -12.88 -3.37
C ILE A 52 -10.65 -11.51 -2.79
N VAL A 53 -9.67 -10.70 -2.35
CA VAL A 53 -9.92 -9.37 -1.79
C VAL A 53 -10.58 -8.43 -2.81
N THR A 54 -10.14 -8.47 -4.08
CA THR A 54 -10.79 -7.66 -5.14
C THR A 54 -12.24 -8.10 -5.36
N LYS A 55 -12.52 -9.41 -5.36
CA LYS A 55 -13.89 -9.92 -5.49
C LYS A 55 -14.79 -9.53 -4.31
N ILE A 56 -14.26 -9.56 -3.09
CA ILE A 56 -14.99 -9.09 -1.90
C ILE A 56 -15.24 -7.58 -2.02
N THR A 57 -14.28 -6.82 -2.53
CA THR A 57 -14.43 -5.37 -2.74
C THR A 57 -15.55 -5.06 -3.74
N ASP A 58 -15.62 -5.81 -4.85
CA ASP A 58 -16.71 -5.69 -5.83
C ASP A 58 -18.08 -5.99 -5.20
N LEU A 59 -18.17 -7.03 -4.35
CA LEU A 59 -19.40 -7.36 -3.64
C LEU A 59 -19.81 -6.26 -2.65
N ILE A 60 -18.85 -5.72 -1.89
CA ILE A 60 -19.09 -4.59 -0.97
C ILE A 60 -19.57 -3.37 -1.75
N SER A 61 -18.94 -3.08 -2.90
CA SER A 61 -19.36 -2.01 -3.80
C SER A 61 -20.81 -2.20 -4.25
N CYS A 62 -21.21 -3.41 -4.66
CA CYS A 62 -22.57 -3.70 -5.09
C CYS A 62 -23.61 -3.50 -3.97
N VAL A 63 -23.28 -3.83 -2.72
CA VAL A 63 -24.21 -3.71 -1.57
C VAL A 63 -24.27 -2.29 -1.02
N THR A 64 -23.13 -1.60 -0.97
CA THR A 64 -23.03 -0.27 -0.35
C THR A 64 -23.25 0.89 -1.33
N GLY A 65 -23.14 0.62 -2.64
CA GLY A 65 -23.16 1.66 -3.68
C GLY A 65 -21.88 2.49 -3.75
N ILE A 66 -20.86 2.18 -2.94
CA ILE A 66 -19.58 2.89 -2.94
C ILE A 66 -18.74 2.39 -4.11
N ASN A 67 -18.19 3.30 -4.91
CA ASN A 67 -17.35 2.95 -6.05
C ASN A 67 -16.13 2.09 -5.61
N PRO A 68 -15.81 0.99 -6.32
CA PRO A 68 -14.73 0.07 -5.92
C PRO A 68 -13.36 0.76 -5.88
N TYR A 69 -13.11 1.79 -6.69
CA TYR A 69 -11.87 2.56 -6.65
C TYR A 69 -11.71 3.34 -5.32
N VAL A 70 -12.81 3.79 -4.70
CA VAL A 70 -12.76 4.47 -3.39
C VAL A 70 -12.33 3.50 -2.30
N ILE A 71 -12.87 2.27 -2.33
CA ILE A 71 -12.49 1.21 -1.39
C ILE A 71 -11.03 0.81 -1.63
N ALA A 72 -10.59 0.81 -2.90
CA ALA A 72 -9.20 0.51 -3.26
C ALA A 72 -8.21 1.55 -2.71
N PHE A 73 -8.45 2.86 -2.90
CA PHE A 73 -7.57 3.94 -2.42
C PHE A 73 -7.54 4.08 -0.89
N THR A 74 -8.53 3.51 -0.20
CA THR A 74 -8.65 3.60 1.26
C THR A 74 -8.24 2.30 1.94
N ALA A 75 -9.14 1.31 1.98
CA ALA A 75 -8.99 0.10 2.75
C ALA A 75 -7.89 -0.82 2.18
N LEU A 76 -7.86 -1.02 0.86
CA LEU A 76 -6.85 -1.90 0.25
C LEU A 76 -5.46 -1.26 0.30
N ALA A 77 -5.34 -0.01 -0.15
CA ALA A 77 -4.05 0.70 -0.16
C ALA A 77 -3.46 0.88 1.24
N SER A 78 -4.28 1.18 2.26
CA SER A 78 -3.80 1.26 3.65
C SER A 78 -3.39 -0.12 4.18
N GLY A 79 -4.17 -1.17 3.88
CA GLY A 79 -3.88 -2.54 4.30
C GLY A 79 -2.57 -3.08 3.75
N THR A 80 -2.23 -2.80 2.49
CA THR A 80 -0.95 -3.23 1.89
C THR A 80 0.24 -2.41 2.39
N SER A 81 0.03 -1.15 2.80
CA SER A 81 1.10 -0.26 3.27
C SER A 81 1.47 -0.47 4.74
N TRP A 82 0.59 -1.08 5.56
CA TRP A 82 0.85 -1.34 6.98
C TRP A 82 2.04 -2.28 7.24
N PRO A 83 2.19 -3.42 6.54
CA PRO A 83 3.39 -4.26 6.64
C PRO A 83 4.67 -3.49 6.31
N ASP A 84 4.64 -2.67 5.24
CA ASP A 84 5.79 -1.85 4.83
C ASP A 84 6.15 -0.79 5.87
N LEU A 85 5.15 -0.18 6.50
CA LEU A 85 5.35 0.75 7.61
C LEU A 85 6.03 0.05 8.79
N VAL A 86 5.56 -1.14 9.17
CA VAL A 86 6.15 -1.92 10.28
C VAL A 86 7.58 -2.36 9.94
N ALA A 87 7.83 -2.85 8.72
CA ALA A 87 9.16 -3.23 8.27
C ALA A 87 10.13 -2.04 8.28
N SER A 88 9.70 -0.88 7.78
CA SER A 88 10.49 0.35 7.74
C SER A 88 10.76 0.90 9.15
N LYS A 89 9.77 0.85 10.04
CA LYS A 89 9.94 1.21 11.46
C LYS A 89 10.97 0.32 12.13
N ILE A 90 10.86 -1.01 11.98
CA ILE A 90 11.79 -1.96 12.58
C ILE A 90 13.20 -1.75 12.02
N ALA A 91 13.34 -1.50 10.71
CA ALA A 91 14.63 -1.20 10.09
C ALA A 91 15.25 0.09 10.64
N ALA A 92 14.46 1.15 10.80
CA ALA A 92 14.90 2.42 11.37
C ALA A 92 15.28 2.31 12.86
N GLU A 93 14.58 1.48 13.64
CA GLU A 93 14.88 1.27 15.07
C GLU A 93 16.15 0.43 15.29
N ARG A 94 16.48 -0.46 14.34
CA ARG A 94 17.60 -1.41 14.47
C ARG A 94 18.89 -0.92 13.81
N GLN A 95 18.82 -0.02 12.84
CA GLN A 95 19.99 0.49 12.12
C GLN A 95 20.27 1.94 12.47
N ILE A 96 21.56 2.25 12.68
CA ILE A 96 22.01 3.61 13.05
C ILE A 96 21.76 4.61 11.92
N THR A 97 21.93 4.20 10.66
CA THR A 97 21.78 5.07 9.49
C THR A 97 20.37 5.08 8.91
N ALA A 98 19.51 4.14 9.31
CA ALA A 98 18.16 3.95 8.77
C ALA A 98 18.06 3.82 7.23
N ASP A 99 19.18 3.57 6.52
CA ASP A 99 19.23 3.50 5.06
C ASP A 99 18.29 2.42 4.51
N SER A 100 18.15 1.29 5.22
CA SER A 100 17.25 0.22 4.80
C SER A 100 15.78 0.61 4.88
N ALA A 101 15.40 1.53 5.78
CA ALA A 101 14.03 2.03 5.87
C ALA A 101 13.70 2.95 4.68
N ILE A 102 14.64 3.84 4.31
CA ILE A 102 14.49 4.72 3.13
C ILE A 102 14.42 3.86 1.86
N ALA A 103 15.32 2.90 1.71
CA ALA A 103 15.33 1.99 0.57
C ALA A 103 14.00 1.22 0.45
N ASN A 104 13.44 0.74 1.57
CA ASN A 104 12.16 0.04 1.57
C ASN A 104 11.00 0.93 1.10
N ILE A 105 10.89 2.15 1.64
CA ILE A 105 9.81 3.08 1.30
C ILE A 105 9.89 3.49 -0.18
N THR A 106 11.09 3.85 -0.66
CA THR A 106 11.27 4.27 -2.05
C THR A 106 11.07 3.13 -3.04
N CYS A 107 11.57 1.93 -2.73
CA CYS A 107 11.41 0.75 -3.58
C CYS A 107 9.95 0.30 -3.63
N SER A 108 9.26 0.18 -2.49
CA SER A 108 7.85 -0.24 -2.44
C SER A 108 6.94 0.69 -3.26
N ASN A 109 7.08 2.02 -3.09
CA ASN A 109 6.30 2.98 -3.88
C ASN A 109 6.63 2.92 -5.38
N SER A 110 7.90 2.72 -5.74
CA SER A 110 8.30 2.58 -7.15
C SER A 110 7.71 1.32 -7.78
N VAL A 111 7.76 0.19 -7.07
CA VAL A 111 7.17 -1.08 -7.54
C VAL A 111 5.65 -0.94 -7.67
N ASN A 112 4.96 -0.31 -6.71
CA ASN A 112 3.51 -0.11 -6.80
C ASN A 112 3.09 0.69 -8.04
N ILE A 113 3.82 1.76 -8.39
CA ILE A 113 3.49 2.60 -9.54
C ILE A 113 3.92 1.94 -10.85
N TYR A 114 5.20 1.56 -10.97
CA TYR A 114 5.74 1.06 -12.23
C TYR A 114 5.29 -0.37 -12.52
N VAL A 115 5.36 -1.25 -11.54
CA VAL A 115 5.00 -2.67 -11.71
C VAL A 115 3.52 -2.90 -11.42
N GLY A 116 2.97 -2.28 -10.38
CA GLY A 116 1.56 -2.48 -10.00
C GLY A 116 0.56 -1.83 -10.97
N ILE A 117 0.83 -0.63 -11.47
CA ILE A 117 -0.06 0.08 -12.41
C ILE A 117 0.49 0.00 -13.84
N GLY A 118 1.78 0.32 -14.02
CA GLY A 118 2.39 0.45 -15.35
C GLY A 118 2.43 -0.84 -16.17
N VAL A 119 2.86 -1.96 -15.57
CA VAL A 119 2.98 -3.24 -16.28
C VAL A 119 1.61 -3.81 -16.68
N PRO A 120 0.60 -3.93 -15.81
CA PRO A 120 -0.73 -4.40 -16.21
C PRO A 120 -1.36 -3.55 -17.32
N TRP A 121 -1.22 -2.23 -17.24
CA TRP A 121 -1.69 -1.33 -18.28
C TRP A 121 -0.97 -1.58 -19.61
N LEU A 122 0.36 -1.68 -19.60
CA LEU A 122 1.14 -1.96 -20.80
C LEU A 122 0.75 -3.29 -21.44
N ILE A 123 0.55 -4.34 -20.64
CA ILE A 123 0.11 -5.66 -21.12
C ILE A 123 -1.27 -5.56 -21.75
N ASN A 124 -2.24 -4.93 -21.08
CA ASN A 124 -3.60 -4.77 -21.58
C ASN A 124 -3.66 -3.99 -22.90
N THR A 125 -2.96 -2.84 -22.95
CA THR A 125 -2.93 -2.01 -24.15
C THR A 125 -2.19 -2.68 -25.30
N ALA A 126 -1.06 -3.36 -25.04
CA ALA A 126 -0.36 -4.12 -26.06
C ALA A 126 -1.22 -5.26 -26.62
N TYR A 127 -1.88 -6.02 -25.73
CA TYR A 127 -2.79 -7.09 -26.14
C TYR A 127 -3.93 -6.56 -27.02
N ASN A 128 -4.59 -5.47 -26.63
CA ASN A 128 -5.67 -4.88 -27.42
C ASN A 128 -5.20 -4.34 -28.77
N PHE A 129 -4.01 -3.77 -28.82
CA PHE A 129 -3.40 -3.30 -30.07
C PHE A 129 -3.11 -4.45 -31.04
N PHE A 130 -2.53 -5.55 -30.56
CA PHE A 130 -2.16 -6.68 -31.41
C PHE A 130 -3.36 -7.54 -31.83
N VAL A 131 -4.30 -7.80 -30.92
CA VAL A 131 -5.44 -8.71 -31.14
C VAL A 131 -6.62 -8.00 -31.76
N TYR A 132 -7.05 -6.87 -31.18
CA TYR A 132 -8.28 -6.16 -31.58
C TYR A 132 -8.02 -4.98 -32.52
N ARG A 133 -6.75 -4.65 -32.83
CA ARG A 133 -6.35 -3.50 -33.67
C ARG A 133 -6.91 -2.17 -33.17
N GLU A 134 -7.21 -2.08 -31.88
CA GLU A 134 -7.72 -0.85 -31.28
C GLU A 134 -6.60 0.19 -31.16
N PRO A 135 -6.94 1.48 -31.32
CA PRO A 135 -5.97 2.54 -31.09
C PRO A 135 -5.52 2.53 -29.63
N LEU A 136 -4.26 2.87 -29.39
CA LEU A 136 -3.67 2.98 -28.06
C LEU A 136 -4.48 4.00 -27.23
N ARG A 137 -5.39 3.50 -26.40
CA ARG A 137 -6.26 4.29 -25.54
C ARG A 137 -6.17 3.79 -24.11
N ILE A 138 -6.30 4.75 -23.19
CA ILE A 138 -6.38 4.49 -21.76
C ILE A 138 -7.88 4.50 -21.42
N GLU A 139 -8.44 3.32 -21.11
CA GLU A 139 -9.80 3.26 -20.56
C GLU A 139 -9.84 3.99 -19.20
N ASN A 140 -10.86 4.82 -18.98
CA ASN A 140 -11.05 5.60 -17.75
C ASN A 140 -9.87 6.54 -17.38
N ALA A 141 -9.20 7.10 -18.39
CA ALA A 141 -8.04 7.98 -18.22
C ALA A 141 -8.31 9.21 -17.33
N GLU A 142 -9.50 9.81 -17.41
CA GLU A 142 -9.77 11.08 -16.73
C GLU A 142 -9.75 10.98 -15.20
N GLY A 143 -10.38 9.94 -14.64
CA GLY A 143 -10.41 9.72 -13.20
C GLY A 143 -9.05 9.28 -12.64
N LEU A 144 -8.35 8.43 -13.38
CA LEU A 144 -7.01 7.96 -13.00
C LEU A 144 -5.98 9.08 -13.10
N SER A 145 -5.98 9.84 -14.20
CA SER A 145 -5.05 10.95 -14.42
C SER A 145 -5.21 12.03 -13.35
N PHE A 146 -6.44 12.39 -12.98
CA PHE A 146 -6.69 13.32 -11.89
C PHE A 146 -6.12 12.81 -10.55
N SER A 147 -6.40 11.55 -10.20
CA SER A 147 -5.91 10.96 -8.95
C SER A 147 -4.38 10.90 -8.91
N LEU A 148 -3.74 10.59 -10.04
CA LEU A 148 -2.27 10.62 -10.19
C LEU A 148 -1.72 12.04 -10.02
N LEU A 149 -2.35 13.05 -10.62
CA LEU A 149 -1.93 14.46 -10.46
C LEU A 149 -2.03 14.91 -9.00
N VAL A 150 -3.11 14.57 -8.30
CA VAL A 150 -3.25 14.85 -6.87
C VAL A 150 -2.17 14.13 -6.07
N PHE A 151 -1.90 12.86 -6.36
CA PHE A 151 -0.84 12.08 -5.71
C PHE A 151 0.55 12.70 -5.91
N PHE A 152 0.91 13.11 -7.12
CA PHE A 152 2.19 13.77 -7.37
C PHE A 152 2.28 15.11 -6.66
N SER A 153 1.19 15.90 -6.67
CA SER A 153 1.12 17.19 -6.01
C SER A 153 1.32 17.06 -4.49
N THR A 154 0.63 16.11 -3.84
CA THR A 154 0.78 15.85 -2.41
C THR A 154 2.14 15.24 -2.09
N SER A 155 2.69 14.38 -2.94
CA SER A 155 4.03 13.80 -2.78
C SER A 155 5.14 14.85 -2.85
N VAL A 156 5.04 15.81 -3.76
CA VAL A 156 5.97 16.96 -3.82
C VAL A 156 5.89 17.78 -2.52
N GLY A 157 4.67 18.03 -2.02
CA GLY A 157 4.47 18.67 -0.72
C GLY A 157 5.12 17.90 0.43
N CYS A 158 4.96 16.57 0.47
CA CYS A 158 5.60 15.70 1.46
C CYS A 158 7.13 15.82 1.42
N ILE A 159 7.72 15.68 0.24
CA ILE A 159 9.17 15.76 0.05
C ILE A 159 9.70 17.14 0.42
N ALA A 160 9.02 18.22 0.01
CA ALA A 160 9.41 19.59 0.35
C ALA A 160 9.46 19.81 1.87
N VAL A 161 8.47 19.31 2.61
CA VAL A 161 8.47 19.39 4.08
C VAL A 161 9.60 18.56 4.70
N LEU A 162 9.89 17.36 4.19
CA LEU A 162 11.00 16.54 4.67
C LEU A 162 12.36 17.24 4.44
N VAL A 163 12.56 17.82 3.25
CA VAL A 163 13.77 18.58 2.92
C VAL A 163 13.88 19.82 3.81
N TYR A 164 12.79 20.57 3.98
CA TYR A 164 12.76 21.74 4.86
C TYR A 164 13.13 21.39 6.31
N ARG A 165 12.62 20.28 6.85
CA ARG A 165 12.98 19.79 8.18
C ARG A 165 14.44 19.37 8.26
N ARG A 166 14.99 18.75 7.22
CA ARG A 166 16.41 18.38 7.18
C ARG A 166 17.29 19.62 7.27
N LEU A 167 16.93 20.71 6.59
CA LEU A 167 17.69 21.95 6.59
C LEU A 167 17.56 22.75 7.91
N THR A 168 16.40 22.69 8.57
CA THR A 168 16.13 23.49 9.78
C THR A 168 16.43 22.76 11.09
N LEU A 169 16.13 21.46 11.16
CA LEU A 169 16.21 20.65 12.37
C LEU A 169 17.31 19.58 12.30
N GLY A 170 17.95 19.38 11.15
CA GLY A 170 18.98 18.34 10.94
C GLY A 170 18.43 16.91 10.94
N ALA A 171 17.10 16.74 10.96
CA ALA A 171 16.44 15.43 11.00
C ALA A 171 15.21 15.40 10.08
N GLU A 172 15.08 14.34 9.29
CA GLU A 172 13.99 14.19 8.31
C GLU A 172 12.67 13.75 8.97
N LEU A 173 12.72 12.74 9.85
CA LEU A 173 11.56 12.27 10.62
C LEU A 173 11.70 12.52 12.13
N GLY A 174 12.94 12.48 12.67
CA GLY A 174 13.25 12.64 14.10
C GLY A 174 13.31 14.10 14.59
N GLY A 175 14.02 14.34 15.69
CA GLY A 175 14.12 15.67 16.31
C GLY A 175 13.09 15.91 17.41
N PRO A 176 12.80 17.19 17.78
CA PRO A 176 11.93 17.49 18.90
C PRO A 176 10.52 16.92 18.69
N LYS A 177 9.99 16.26 19.73
CA LYS A 177 8.70 15.51 19.65
C LYS A 177 7.55 16.38 19.14
N LEU A 178 7.50 17.66 19.52
CA LEU A 178 6.46 18.59 19.08
C LEU A 178 6.43 18.72 17.54
N TRP A 179 7.58 18.97 16.93
CA TRP A 179 7.70 19.16 15.48
C TRP A 179 7.43 17.85 14.72
N ALA A 180 7.83 16.71 15.27
CA ALA A 180 7.52 15.40 14.68
C ALA A 180 6.00 15.15 14.63
N TRP A 181 5.26 15.46 15.71
CA TRP A 181 3.80 15.34 15.74
C TRP A 181 3.11 16.29 14.76
N VAL A 182 3.56 17.55 14.69
CA VAL A 182 3.02 18.54 13.73
C VAL A 182 3.21 18.05 12.29
N THR A 183 4.40 17.55 11.96
CA THR A 183 4.69 17.07 10.60
C THR A 183 3.93 15.79 10.25
N SER A 184 3.72 14.91 11.25
CA SER A 184 2.89 13.72 11.10
C SER A 184 1.42 14.07 10.84
N ALA A 185 0.88 15.05 11.58
CA ALA A 185 -0.49 15.55 11.36
C ALA A 185 -0.66 16.15 9.97
N TYR A 186 0.36 16.89 9.48
CA TYR A 186 0.36 17.41 8.11
C TYR A 186 0.38 16.31 7.05
N PHE A 187 1.19 15.26 7.20
CA PHE A 187 1.18 14.13 6.26
C PHE A 187 -0.15 13.38 6.27
N MET A 188 -0.77 13.22 7.44
CA MET A 188 -2.11 12.65 7.53
C MET A 188 -3.15 13.53 6.83
N LEU A 189 -3.05 14.86 6.96
CA LEU A 189 -3.91 15.80 6.24
C LEU A 189 -3.73 15.64 4.72
N LEU A 190 -2.50 15.58 4.21
CA LEU A 190 -2.23 15.38 2.79
C LEU A 190 -2.82 14.07 2.26
N TRP A 191 -2.74 12.99 3.05
CA TRP A 191 -3.35 11.72 2.71
C TRP A 191 -4.89 11.82 2.65
N ILE A 192 -5.52 12.48 3.64
CA ILE A 192 -6.97 12.72 3.63
C ILE A 192 -7.38 13.55 2.41
N ILE A 193 -6.63 14.61 2.08
CA ILE A 193 -6.88 15.43 0.89
C ILE A 193 -6.82 14.58 -0.38
N PHE A 194 -5.79 13.75 -0.51
CA PHE A 194 -5.67 12.82 -1.64
C PHE A 194 -6.87 11.88 -1.74
N VAL A 195 -7.25 11.23 -0.63
CA VAL A 195 -8.38 10.28 -0.59
C VAL A 195 -9.68 10.99 -0.94
N VAL A 196 -9.96 12.15 -0.35
CA VAL A 196 -11.23 12.87 -0.56
C VAL A 196 -11.33 13.38 -1.99
N LEU A 197 -10.31 14.07 -2.51
CA LEU A 197 -10.35 14.60 -3.88
C LEU A 197 -10.45 13.47 -4.91
N SER A 198 -9.67 12.39 -4.75
CA SER A 198 -9.74 11.25 -5.66
C SER A 198 -11.10 10.54 -5.59
N SER A 199 -11.69 10.40 -4.39
CA SER A 199 -13.00 9.78 -4.22
C SER A 199 -14.14 10.60 -4.81
N LEU A 200 -14.09 11.93 -4.65
CA LEU A 200 -15.08 12.84 -5.23
C LEU A 200 -15.04 12.80 -6.76
N ARG A 201 -13.83 12.79 -7.34
CA ARG A 201 -13.64 12.70 -8.80
C ARG A 201 -14.16 11.39 -9.36
N VAL A 202 -13.78 10.28 -8.75
CA VAL A 202 -14.21 8.93 -9.16
C VAL A 202 -15.72 8.74 -9.02
N SER A 203 -16.34 9.40 -8.03
CA SER A 203 -17.79 9.40 -7.84
C SER A 203 -18.53 10.35 -8.80
N GLY A 204 -17.82 11.11 -9.63
CA GLY A 204 -18.39 12.04 -10.61
C GLY A 204 -18.97 13.33 -9.99
N ILE A 205 -18.57 13.69 -8.77
CA ILE A 205 -19.07 14.89 -8.07
C ILE A 205 -18.29 16.14 -8.51
N ILE A 206 -17.00 15.99 -8.82
CA ILE A 206 -16.09 17.05 -9.32
C ILE A 206 -15.41 16.58 -10.59
#